data_AF-A0A0P8YKN4-F1
#
_entry.id   AF-A0A0P8YKN4-F1
#
_cell.length_a   1.000
_cell.length_b   1.000
_cell.length_c   1.000
_cell.angle_alpha   90.00
_cell.angle_beta   90.00
_cell.angle_gamma   90.00
#
_symmetry.space_group_name_H-M   'P 1'
#
loop_
_entity.id
_entity.type
_entity.pdbx_description
1 polymer ?
#
loop_
_entity_poly.entity_id
_entity_poly.type
_entity_poly.pdbx_seq_one_letter_code
_entity_poly.pdbx_strand_id
1 'polypeptide(L)'
;MAENQRPGQAKATMTDPRFRIRPLQQVASACSGAMMTACFMTPLDVIKTRMQAQQQALLSNKCFLYCNGLMDHICPCGPDTPTPARSKPAPRFSGTIDAFIKISRTEGLGSLWSGLSPTLISALPSTIIYFVAYEQFKARFTDFHYKYLSHLDAVRLETASDIPLPIPMLVPMLAGVTARILAVTCVSPVELIRTKMQSQRMTHAEMFGTIRQVVQSQGILGLWRGLPPTILRDVPFSGIYWTCYEFLKSTFNVVEPTFGFSFAAGAISGSMAATITTPFDVVKTHEQIEFGEKFIFSGRPLAAQLAASSSHSHTHIDNGSVCITADNPPKQVATQSATARLASIYRLGGVPAIFAGLGPRLFKVAPACAIMISSFEYGKSFFYHYNIDQHNRHNPTAQVGTGIRPKFD
;
A
#
# COMPACT_ATOMS: atom_id res chain seq x y z
N MET A 1 6.84 37.27 26.19
CA MET A 1 6.38 37.46 27.59
C MET A 1 6.29 36.09 28.22
N ALA A 2 7.19 35.79 29.14
CA ALA A 2 7.28 34.52 29.83
C ALA A 2 6.18 34.47 30.91
N GLU A 3 5.19 33.60 30.74
CA GLU A 3 4.14 33.40 31.74
C GLU A 3 4.62 32.41 32.81
N ASN A 4 4.59 32.91 34.04
CA ASN A 4 5.08 32.31 35.27
C ASN A 4 4.39 30.95 35.55
N GLN A 5 5.11 29.84 35.39
CA GLN A 5 4.60 28.48 35.63
C GLN A 5 4.53 28.18 37.14
N ARG A 6 3.31 28.03 37.67
CA ARG A 6 3.08 27.52 39.03
C ARG A 6 3.46 26.03 39.13
N PRO A 7 4.13 25.60 40.21
CA PRO A 7 4.48 24.20 40.42
C PRO A 7 3.22 23.41 40.83
N GLY A 8 2.83 22.39 40.05
CA GLY A 8 1.75 21.47 40.43
C GLY A 8 0.78 21.00 39.34
N GLN A 9 0.87 21.47 38.09
CA GLN A 9 0.02 20.95 37.02
C GLN A 9 0.67 19.74 36.33
N ALA A 10 0.32 18.53 36.76
CA ALA A 10 0.59 17.32 36.00
C ALA A 10 -0.17 17.38 34.67
N LYS A 11 0.48 17.81 33.59
CA LYS A 11 -0.08 17.73 32.23
C LYS A 11 -0.33 16.25 31.93
N ALA A 12 -1.60 15.88 31.74
CA ALA A 12 -1.94 14.56 31.22
C ALA A 12 -1.28 14.42 29.84
N THR A 13 -0.39 13.44 29.71
CA THR A 13 0.26 13.09 28.44
C THR A 13 -0.53 11.97 27.78
N MET A 14 -0.46 11.84 26.45
CA MET A 14 -1.12 10.74 25.70
C MET A 14 -0.64 9.34 26.12
N THR A 15 0.42 9.26 26.92
CA THR A 15 0.99 8.05 27.52
C THR A 15 0.42 7.71 28.90
N ASP A 16 -0.43 8.56 29.49
CA ASP A 16 -1.01 8.32 30.81
C ASP A 16 -1.91 7.06 30.77
N PRO A 17 -1.60 6.02 31.58
CA PRO A 17 -2.38 4.78 31.60
C PRO A 17 -3.85 5.00 31.98
N ARG A 18 -4.19 6.09 32.67
CA ARG A 18 -5.57 6.42 33.09
C ARG A 18 -6.48 6.82 31.92
N PHE A 19 -5.91 7.37 30.85
CA PHE A 19 -6.65 7.87 29.68
C PHE A 19 -6.30 7.12 28.39
N ARG A 20 -5.67 5.93 28.52
CA ARG A 20 -5.19 5.12 27.41
C ARG A 20 -6.32 4.80 26.42
N ILE A 21 -6.08 5.08 25.15
CA ILE A 21 -7.02 4.84 24.05
C ILE A 21 -7.27 3.34 23.92
N ARG A 22 -8.55 2.93 23.91
CA ARG A 22 -8.94 1.51 23.80
C ARG A 22 -8.72 0.99 22.37
N PRO A 23 -8.48 -0.32 22.16
CA PRO A 23 -8.32 -0.89 20.82
C PRO A 23 -9.50 -0.58 19.89
N LEU A 24 -10.74 -0.56 20.39
CA LEU A 24 -11.92 -0.21 19.57
C LEU A 24 -11.89 1.26 19.09
N GLN A 25 -11.40 2.18 19.92
CA GLN A 25 -11.22 3.59 19.53
C GLN A 25 -10.10 3.73 18.49
N GLN A 26 -9.04 2.92 18.60
CA GLN A 26 -7.97 2.85 17.59
C GLN A 26 -8.52 2.31 16.25
N VAL A 27 -9.38 1.29 16.28
CA VAL A 27 -10.07 0.77 15.09
C VAL A 27 -10.90 1.87 14.42
N ALA A 28 -11.72 2.60 15.18
CA ALA A 28 -12.53 3.69 14.65
C ALA A 28 -11.67 4.79 14.01
N SER A 29 -10.56 5.16 14.64
CA SER A 29 -9.59 6.12 14.09
C SER A 29 -8.88 5.61 12.84
N ALA A 30 -8.53 4.33 12.79
CA ALA A 30 -7.91 3.72 11.61
C ALA A 30 -8.89 3.66 10.44
N CYS A 31 -10.17 3.35 10.70
CA CYS A 31 -11.23 3.36 9.69
C CYS A 31 -11.42 4.74 9.08
N SER A 32 -11.50 5.80 9.88
CA SER A 32 -11.68 7.16 9.37
C SER A 32 -10.51 7.58 8.47
N GLY A 33 -9.27 7.28 8.87
CA GLY A 33 -8.08 7.54 8.05
C GLY A 33 -8.06 6.74 6.74
N ALA A 34 -8.43 5.45 6.77
CA ALA A 34 -8.54 4.62 5.58
C ALA A 34 -9.63 5.13 4.61
N MET A 35 -10.81 5.50 5.14
CA MET A 35 -11.91 6.03 4.34
C MET A 35 -11.54 7.36 3.69
N MET A 36 -10.95 8.28 4.45
CA MET A 36 -10.52 9.58 3.93
C MET A 36 -9.48 9.39 2.83
N THR A 37 -8.46 8.56 3.10
CA THR A 37 -7.40 8.26 2.12
C THR A 37 -7.97 7.64 0.85
N ALA A 38 -8.87 6.66 0.97
CA ALA A 38 -9.51 6.04 -0.17
C ALA A 38 -10.35 7.04 -0.96
N CYS A 39 -11.12 7.91 -0.31
CA CYS A 39 -11.93 8.94 -0.97
C CYS A 39 -11.08 9.87 -1.83
N PHE A 40 -9.94 10.34 -1.31
CA PHE A 40 -9.03 11.25 -2.03
C PHE A 40 -8.16 10.54 -3.08
N MET A 41 -7.71 9.32 -2.82
CA MET A 41 -6.81 8.59 -3.73
C MET A 41 -7.53 7.87 -4.86
N THR A 42 -8.80 7.48 -4.69
CA THR A 42 -9.53 6.70 -5.71
C THR A 42 -9.60 7.41 -7.07
N PRO A 43 -9.92 8.71 -7.16
CA PRO A 43 -9.91 9.43 -8.44
C PRO A 43 -8.54 9.38 -9.13
N LEU A 44 -7.46 9.57 -8.37
CA LEU A 44 -6.09 9.53 -8.89
C LEU A 44 -5.71 8.13 -9.38
N ASP A 45 -6.12 7.10 -8.66
CA ASP A 45 -5.90 5.70 -9.04
C ASP A 45 -6.70 5.32 -10.30
N VAL A 46 -7.94 5.80 -10.45
CA VAL A 46 -8.73 5.61 -11.68
C VAL A 46 -8.05 6.30 -12.86
N ILE A 47 -7.63 7.57 -12.72
CA ILE A 47 -6.95 8.28 -13.81
C ILE A 47 -5.67 7.55 -14.23
N LYS A 48 -4.85 7.15 -13.26
CA LYS A 48 -3.60 6.43 -13.51
C LYS A 48 -3.86 5.12 -14.25
N THR A 49 -4.81 4.31 -13.77
CA THR A 49 -5.12 3.00 -14.39
C THR A 49 -5.66 3.16 -15.81
N ARG A 50 -6.49 4.18 -16.08
CA ARG A 50 -6.96 4.47 -17.45
C ARG A 50 -5.84 4.94 -18.38
N MET A 51 -4.92 5.78 -17.90
CA MET A 51 -3.76 6.20 -18.68
C MET A 51 -2.81 5.02 -18.98
N GLN A 52 -2.55 4.17 -17.98
CA GLN A 52 -1.72 2.98 -18.15
C GLN A 52 -2.33 1.99 -19.14
N ALA A 53 -3.64 1.78 -19.07
CA ALA A 53 -4.31 0.89 -20.01
C ALA A 53 -4.34 1.44 -21.44
N GLN A 54 -4.45 2.76 -21.64
CA GLN A 54 -4.28 3.39 -22.96
C GLN A 54 -2.89 3.07 -23.55
N GLN A 55 -1.83 3.19 -22.75
CA GLN A 55 -0.47 2.90 -23.21
C GLN A 55 -0.32 1.41 -23.56
N GLN A 56 -0.90 0.51 -22.78
CA GLN A 56 -0.91 -0.92 -23.07
C GLN A 56 -1.72 -1.26 -24.33
N ALA A 57 -2.80 -0.52 -24.62
CA ALA A 57 -3.59 -0.65 -25.84
C ALA A 57 -2.79 -0.32 -27.10
N LEU A 58 -2.03 0.78 -27.04
CA LEU A 58 -1.14 1.22 -28.11
C LEU A 58 -0.02 0.22 -28.38
N LEU A 59 0.53 -0.42 -27.34
CA LEU A 59 1.59 -1.41 -27.49
C LEU A 59 1.07 -2.79 -27.97
N SER A 60 -0.16 -3.16 -27.61
CA SER A 60 -0.67 -4.51 -27.85
C SER A 60 -1.54 -4.67 -29.12
N ASN A 61 -1.84 -3.60 -29.88
CA ASN A 61 -2.82 -3.61 -30.98
C ASN A 61 -4.18 -4.23 -30.56
N LYS A 62 -4.59 -4.00 -29.32
CA LYS A 62 -5.87 -4.48 -28.75
C LYS A 62 -6.70 -3.29 -28.30
N CYS A 63 -8.00 -3.32 -28.57
CA CYS A 63 -8.96 -2.32 -28.11
C CYS A 63 -9.54 -2.76 -26.75
N PHE A 64 -9.76 -1.81 -25.83
CA PHE A 64 -10.38 -2.08 -24.53
C PHE A 64 -11.74 -1.38 -24.44
N LEU A 65 -12.76 -2.11 -23.99
CA LEU A 65 -14.08 -1.57 -23.66
C LEU A 65 -14.17 -1.37 -22.15
N TYR A 66 -14.55 -0.17 -21.70
CA TYR A 66 -14.78 0.15 -20.30
C TYR A 66 -16.24 0.45 -20.05
N CYS A 67 -16.85 -0.21 -19.07
CA CYS A 67 -18.19 0.11 -18.59
C CYS A 67 -18.12 0.39 -17.09
N ASN A 68 -18.83 1.42 -16.62
CA ASN A 68 -18.94 1.76 -15.20
C ASN A 68 -17.61 1.91 -14.46
N GLY A 69 -16.56 2.42 -15.11
CA GLY A 69 -15.28 2.60 -14.43
C GLY A 69 -14.31 1.41 -14.52
N LEU A 70 -14.80 0.21 -14.85
CA LEU A 70 -14.06 -1.05 -14.86
C LEU A 70 -13.75 -1.51 -16.29
N MET A 71 -12.64 -2.25 -16.45
CA MET A 71 -12.28 -2.87 -17.74
C MET A 71 -13.22 -4.04 -18.02
N ASP A 72 -14.00 -3.96 -19.10
CA ASP A 72 -15.06 -4.93 -19.41
C ASP A 72 -14.66 -5.95 -20.47
N HIS A 73 -14.05 -5.53 -21.59
CA HIS A 73 -13.65 -6.45 -22.65
C HIS A 73 -12.40 -6.03 -23.42
N ILE A 74 -11.67 -7.03 -23.93
CA ILE A 74 -10.57 -6.90 -24.88
C ILE A 74 -11.15 -7.20 -26.28
N CYS A 75 -11.23 -6.20 -27.15
CA CYS A 75 -11.58 -6.40 -28.55
C CYS A 75 -10.29 -6.54 -29.38
N PRO A 76 -10.14 -7.61 -30.19
CA PRO A 76 -9.04 -7.69 -31.15
C PRO A 76 -9.23 -6.61 -32.23
N CYS A 77 -8.20 -5.81 -32.49
CA CYS A 77 -8.18 -4.92 -33.64
C CYS A 77 -7.61 -5.68 -34.83
N GLY A 78 -8.48 -6.20 -35.70
CA GLY A 78 -8.08 -6.78 -36.98
C GLY A 78 -8.72 -6.01 -38.15
N PRO A 79 -8.09 -5.99 -39.34
CA PRO A 79 -8.71 -5.41 -40.54
C PRO A 79 -10.04 -6.10 -40.93
N ASP A 80 -10.26 -7.35 -40.51
CA ASP A 80 -11.43 -8.17 -40.87
C ASP A 80 -12.45 -8.39 -39.74
N THR A 81 -12.30 -7.72 -38.59
CA THR A 81 -13.30 -7.82 -37.51
C THR A 81 -14.42 -6.81 -37.72
N PRO A 82 -15.70 -7.22 -37.77
CA PRO A 82 -16.81 -6.28 -37.90
C PRO A 82 -16.82 -5.36 -36.69
N THR A 83 -16.37 -4.11 -36.90
CA THR A 83 -16.44 -3.05 -35.91
C THR A 83 -17.92 -2.84 -35.57
N PRO A 84 -18.36 -3.04 -34.31
CA PRO A 84 -19.70 -2.63 -33.94
C PRO A 84 -19.83 -1.13 -34.23
N ALA A 85 -20.86 -0.73 -34.98
CA ALA A 85 -21.10 0.60 -35.55
C ALA A 85 -21.24 1.74 -34.52
N ARG A 86 -20.81 1.52 -33.27
CA ARG A 86 -20.85 2.49 -32.17
C ARG A 86 -19.68 2.35 -31.20
N SER A 87 -18.49 1.95 -31.65
CA SER A 87 -17.28 2.15 -30.84
C SER A 87 -16.89 3.63 -30.92
N LYS A 88 -17.28 4.44 -29.93
CA LYS A 88 -16.69 5.77 -29.76
C LYS A 88 -15.16 5.57 -29.70
N PRO A 89 -14.36 6.31 -30.48
CA PRO A 89 -12.90 6.21 -30.39
C PRO A 89 -12.49 6.47 -28.94
N ALA A 90 -11.68 5.56 -28.38
CA ALA A 90 -11.21 5.70 -27.01
C ALA A 90 -10.53 7.07 -26.85
N PRO A 91 -10.92 7.88 -25.85
CA PRO A 91 -10.35 9.22 -25.69
C PRO A 91 -8.86 9.10 -25.42
N ARG A 92 -8.04 9.74 -26.28
CA ARG A 92 -6.60 9.84 -26.04
C ARG A 92 -6.34 10.87 -24.95
N PHE A 93 -5.66 10.45 -23.90
CA PHE A 93 -5.20 11.28 -22.79
C PHE A 93 -3.81 11.83 -23.08
N SER A 94 -3.65 13.15 -23.06
CA SER A 94 -2.37 13.84 -23.19
C SER A 94 -1.67 14.04 -21.82
N GLY A 95 -2.44 14.00 -20.74
CA GLY A 95 -1.92 14.12 -19.37
C GLY A 95 -3.00 13.90 -18.30
N THR A 96 -2.62 13.96 -17.03
CA THR A 96 -3.50 13.67 -15.87
C THR A 96 -4.71 14.61 -15.78
N ILE A 97 -4.51 15.91 -16.02
CA ILE A 97 -5.57 16.92 -15.97
C ILE A 97 -6.53 16.75 -17.16
N ASP A 98 -5.98 16.51 -18.35
CA ASP A 98 -6.75 16.21 -19.56
C ASP A 98 -7.59 14.93 -19.37
N ALA A 99 -7.01 13.89 -18.77
CA ALA A 99 -7.71 12.67 -18.41
C ALA A 99 -8.84 12.93 -17.40
N PHE A 100 -8.57 13.69 -16.33
CA PHE A 100 -9.61 14.06 -15.35
C PHE A 100 -10.80 14.75 -16.02
N ILE A 101 -10.54 15.77 -16.84
CA ILE A 101 -11.59 16.55 -17.51
C ILE A 101 -12.36 15.68 -18.51
N LYS A 102 -11.67 14.90 -19.34
CA LYS A 102 -12.30 14.02 -20.33
C LYS A 102 -13.17 12.96 -19.66
N ILE A 103 -12.63 12.25 -18.66
CA ILE A 103 -13.37 11.21 -17.92
C ILE A 103 -14.61 11.81 -17.24
N SER A 104 -14.43 12.93 -16.54
CA SER A 104 -15.54 13.61 -15.87
C SER A 104 -16.64 14.05 -16.83
N ARG A 105 -16.30 14.47 -18.06
CA ARG A 105 -17.27 14.90 -19.08
C ARG A 105 -17.93 13.74 -19.83
N THR A 106 -17.22 12.63 -20.03
CA THR A 106 -17.73 11.50 -20.83
C THR A 106 -18.49 10.47 -20.00
N GLU A 107 -18.00 10.16 -18.79
CA GLU A 107 -18.54 9.11 -17.92
C GLU A 107 -19.27 9.68 -16.69
N GLY A 108 -19.10 10.99 -16.41
CA GLY A 108 -19.63 11.65 -15.21
C GLY A 108 -18.67 11.58 -14.02
N LEU A 109 -18.88 12.48 -13.05
CA LEU A 109 -18.02 12.60 -11.85
C LEU A 109 -17.99 11.33 -10.99
N GLY A 110 -19.10 10.59 -10.91
CA GLY A 110 -19.19 9.34 -10.15
C GLY A 110 -18.29 8.21 -10.67
N SER A 111 -17.90 8.25 -11.96
CA SER A 111 -16.99 7.25 -12.54
C SER A 111 -15.61 7.25 -11.86
N LEU A 112 -15.15 8.40 -11.37
CA LEU A 112 -13.86 8.52 -10.67
C LEU A 112 -13.83 7.75 -9.34
N TRP A 113 -14.99 7.39 -8.77
CA TRP A 113 -15.12 6.60 -7.54
C TRP A 113 -15.67 5.19 -7.77
N SER A 114 -15.83 4.75 -9.02
CA SER A 114 -16.29 3.40 -9.38
C SER A 114 -15.47 2.26 -8.74
N GLY A 115 -14.19 2.51 -8.42
CA GLY A 115 -13.30 1.57 -7.75
C GLY A 115 -13.30 1.63 -6.22
N LEU A 116 -14.09 2.53 -5.59
CA LEU A 116 -14.02 2.80 -4.17
C LEU A 116 -14.48 1.61 -3.32
N SER A 117 -15.62 1.00 -3.63
CA SER A 117 -16.19 -0.09 -2.82
C SER A 117 -15.28 -1.31 -2.76
N PRO A 118 -14.74 -1.84 -3.88
CA PRO A 118 -13.74 -2.89 -3.81
C PRO A 118 -12.54 -2.43 -2.99
N THR A 119 -12.03 -1.21 -3.22
CA THR A 119 -10.87 -0.62 -2.51
C THR A 119 -11.03 -0.62 -1.01
N LEU A 120 -12.18 -0.17 -0.50
CA LEU A 120 -12.46 -0.16 0.93
C LEU A 120 -12.51 -1.56 1.54
N ILE A 121 -13.09 -2.55 0.84
CA ILE A 121 -13.21 -3.94 1.35
C ILE A 121 -11.85 -4.55 1.69
N SER A 122 -10.79 -4.24 0.94
CA SER A 122 -9.44 -4.74 1.27
C SER A 122 -8.61 -3.73 2.07
N ALA A 123 -8.79 -2.43 1.85
CA ALA A 123 -7.99 -1.41 2.52
C ALA A 123 -8.33 -1.28 4.00
N LEU A 124 -9.62 -1.41 4.38
CA LEU A 124 -10.05 -1.26 5.76
C LEU A 124 -9.44 -2.34 6.68
N PRO A 125 -9.57 -3.66 6.42
CA PRO A 125 -8.96 -4.67 7.28
C PRO A 125 -7.44 -4.51 7.40
N SER A 126 -6.76 -4.22 6.29
CA SER A 126 -5.31 -4.01 6.26
C SER A 126 -4.88 -2.85 7.14
N THR A 127 -5.59 -1.71 7.04
CA THR A 127 -5.26 -0.50 7.79
C THR A 127 -5.56 -0.68 9.28
N ILE A 128 -6.71 -1.26 9.61
CA ILE A 128 -7.11 -1.53 11.00
C ILE A 128 -6.10 -2.44 11.68
N ILE A 129 -5.78 -3.59 11.08
CA ILE A 129 -4.83 -4.55 11.67
C ILE A 129 -3.46 -3.88 11.82
N TYR A 130 -3.00 -3.15 10.80
CA TYR A 130 -1.70 -2.49 10.82
C TYR A 130 -1.58 -1.44 11.93
N PHE A 131 -2.51 -0.49 12.02
CA PHE A 131 -2.41 0.60 12.99
C PHE A 131 -2.65 0.12 14.43
N VAL A 132 -3.63 -0.77 14.64
CA VAL A 132 -3.87 -1.34 15.97
C VAL A 132 -2.66 -2.17 16.40
N ALA A 133 -2.15 -3.04 15.53
CA ALA A 133 -0.96 -3.84 15.86
C ALA A 133 0.26 -2.96 16.15
N TYR A 134 0.47 -1.89 15.36
CA TYR A 134 1.56 -0.94 15.60
C TYR A 134 1.47 -0.32 16.99
N GLU A 135 0.31 0.21 17.38
CA GLU A 135 0.13 0.82 18.69
C GLU A 135 0.34 -0.18 19.83
N GLN A 136 -0.17 -1.41 19.69
CA GLN A 136 -0.01 -2.45 20.71
C GLN A 136 1.44 -2.93 20.82
N PHE A 137 2.12 -3.14 19.70
CA PHE A 137 3.53 -3.55 19.70
C PHE A 137 4.45 -2.44 20.17
N LYS A 138 4.19 -1.19 19.77
CA LYS A 138 4.94 -0.02 20.25
C LYS A 138 4.81 0.11 21.76
N ALA A 139 3.59 0.02 22.31
CA ALA A 139 3.37 0.07 23.75
C ALA A 139 4.12 -1.06 24.48
N ARG A 140 3.98 -2.31 24.03
CA ARG A 140 4.68 -3.45 24.64
C ARG A 140 6.20 -3.36 24.54
N PHE A 141 6.75 -2.95 23.39
CA PHE A 141 8.19 -2.83 23.22
C PHE A 141 8.76 -1.66 24.01
N THR A 142 8.00 -0.57 24.16
CA THR A 142 8.36 0.55 25.03
C THR A 142 8.38 0.10 26.49
N ASP A 143 7.32 -0.56 26.96
CA ASP A 143 7.23 -1.10 28.32
C ASP A 143 8.35 -2.12 28.60
N PHE A 144 8.64 -3.01 27.64
CA PHE A 144 9.72 -3.98 27.74
C PHE A 144 11.10 -3.31 27.81
N HIS A 145 11.35 -2.31 26.96
CA HIS A 145 12.60 -1.56 26.95
C HIS A 145 12.82 -0.81 28.26
N TYR A 146 11.79 -0.13 28.79
CA TYR A 146 11.89 0.55 30.07
C TYR A 146 12.01 -0.41 31.26
N LYS A 147 11.44 -1.62 31.20
CA LYS A 147 11.53 -2.58 32.31
C LYS A 147 12.86 -3.34 32.37
N TYR A 148 13.44 -3.69 31.22
CA TYR A 148 14.62 -4.57 31.17
C TYR A 148 15.90 -3.88 30.69
N LEU A 149 15.79 -2.87 29.80
CA LEU A 149 16.95 -2.22 29.17
C LEU A 149 17.32 -0.87 29.82
N SER A 150 16.38 -0.18 30.46
CA SER A 150 16.65 1.12 31.11
C SER A 150 17.70 1.04 32.21
N HIS A 151 17.85 -0.12 32.87
CA HIS A 151 18.90 -0.35 33.87
C HIS A 151 20.33 -0.28 33.28
N LEU A 152 20.49 -0.52 31.98
CA LEU A 152 21.78 -0.40 31.29
C LEU A 152 22.04 1.04 30.81
N ASP A 153 20.99 1.76 30.40
CA ASP A 153 21.09 3.15 29.93
C ASP A 153 21.13 4.19 31.07
N ALA A 154 20.59 3.87 32.25
CA ALA A 154 20.61 4.75 33.43
C ALA A 154 22.04 5.08 33.91
N VAL A 155 23.01 4.19 33.69
CA VAL A 155 24.43 4.44 33.99
C VAL A 155 25.06 5.47 33.04
N ARG A 156 24.44 5.74 31.88
CA ARG A 156 24.99 6.60 30.83
C ARG A 156 24.40 8.03 30.83
N LEU A 157 23.38 8.32 31.63
CA LEU A 157 22.54 9.52 31.51
C LEU A 157 22.43 10.41 32.76
N GLU A 158 23.25 10.20 33.81
CA GLU A 158 23.31 11.11 34.97
C GLU A 158 23.76 12.55 34.64
N THR A 159 24.11 12.86 33.39
CA THR A 159 24.61 14.20 32.99
C THR A 159 23.58 15.08 32.26
N ALA A 160 22.36 14.64 31.98
CA ALA A 160 21.38 15.48 31.25
C ALA A 160 20.06 15.64 32.00
N SER A 161 19.79 16.89 32.38
CA SER A 161 18.60 17.43 33.04
C SER A 161 17.27 17.00 32.39
N ASP A 162 16.21 16.95 33.21
CA ASP A 162 14.75 16.86 32.94
C ASP A 162 14.24 16.97 31.48
N ILE A 163 14.65 16.06 30.60
CA ILE A 163 14.12 15.90 29.24
C ILE A 163 13.49 14.51 29.14
N PRO A 164 12.26 14.37 28.62
CA PRO A 164 11.65 13.06 28.40
C PRO A 164 12.59 12.20 27.56
N LEU A 165 13.03 11.05 28.08
CA LEU A 165 13.94 10.17 27.37
C LEU A 165 13.39 9.88 25.95
N PRO A 166 14.12 10.18 24.87
CA PRO A 166 13.64 9.88 23.53
C PRO A 166 13.44 8.37 23.40
N ILE A 167 12.26 7.95 22.93
CA ILE A 167 12.01 6.53 22.63
C ILE A 167 13.13 6.07 21.69
N PRO A 168 13.85 4.97 21.98
CA PRO A 168 14.91 4.51 21.11
C PRO A 168 14.34 4.26 19.71
N MET A 169 14.99 4.80 18.67
CA MET A 169 14.53 4.73 17.28
C MET A 169 14.27 3.30 16.78
N LEU A 170 14.91 2.31 17.43
CA LEU A 170 14.69 0.90 17.19
C LEU A 170 13.29 0.41 17.57
N VAL A 171 12.67 0.97 18.62
CA VAL A 171 11.34 0.53 19.09
C VAL A 171 10.24 0.83 18.05
N PRO A 172 10.11 2.06 17.51
CA PRO A 172 9.21 2.34 16.40
C PRO A 172 9.48 1.48 15.16
N MET A 173 10.75 1.22 14.85
CA MET A 173 11.14 0.37 13.73
C MET A 173 10.63 -1.06 13.90
N LEU A 174 10.91 -1.69 15.05
CA LEU A 174 10.50 -3.06 15.36
C LEU A 174 8.97 -3.17 15.42
N ALA A 175 8.30 -2.22 16.07
CA ALA A 175 6.84 -2.18 16.12
C ALA A 175 6.22 -2.05 14.73
N GLY A 176 6.78 -1.21 13.85
CA GLY A 176 6.36 -1.07 12.46
C GLY A 176 6.52 -2.36 11.66
N VAL A 177 7.71 -2.96 11.74
CA VAL A 177 8.04 -4.22 11.05
C VAL A 177 7.11 -5.35 11.48
N THR A 178 6.95 -5.59 12.77
CA THR A 178 6.11 -6.69 13.28
C THR A 178 4.63 -6.45 12.97
N ALA A 179 4.15 -5.20 13.11
CA ALA A 179 2.79 -4.83 12.74
C ALA A 179 2.51 -5.06 11.25
N ARG A 180 3.47 -4.72 10.38
CA ARG A 180 3.30 -4.90 8.94
C ARG A 180 3.32 -6.37 8.53
N ILE A 181 4.21 -7.17 9.11
CA ILE A 181 4.23 -8.64 8.87
C ILE A 181 2.88 -9.25 9.25
N LEU A 182 2.36 -8.90 10.43
CA LEU A 182 1.06 -9.38 10.89
C LEU A 182 -0.07 -8.96 9.93
N ALA A 183 -0.16 -7.68 9.60
CA ALA A 183 -1.22 -7.15 8.73
C ALA A 183 -1.22 -7.80 7.35
N VAL A 184 -0.06 -7.87 6.70
CA VAL A 184 0.06 -8.48 5.36
C VAL A 184 -0.27 -9.96 5.41
N THR A 185 0.16 -10.69 6.44
CA THR A 185 -0.13 -12.13 6.57
C THR A 185 -1.62 -12.39 6.72
N CYS A 186 -2.33 -11.59 7.54
CA CYS A 186 -3.78 -11.72 7.72
C CYS A 186 -4.58 -11.36 6.47
N VAL A 187 -4.12 -10.38 5.69
CA VAL A 187 -4.88 -9.82 4.56
C VAL A 187 -4.53 -10.48 3.22
N SER A 188 -3.39 -11.16 3.11
CA SER A 188 -2.93 -11.81 1.87
C SER A 188 -3.99 -12.63 1.13
N PRO A 189 -4.80 -13.49 1.79
CA PRO A 189 -5.84 -14.25 1.08
C PRO A 189 -6.91 -13.35 0.45
N VAL A 190 -7.32 -12.28 1.13
CA VAL A 190 -8.32 -11.32 0.64
C VAL A 190 -7.75 -10.51 -0.53
N GLU A 191 -6.49 -10.11 -0.45
CA GLU A 191 -5.78 -9.45 -1.55
C GLU A 191 -5.67 -10.34 -2.79
N LEU A 192 -5.38 -11.64 -2.62
CA LEU A 192 -5.34 -12.60 -3.72
C LEU A 192 -6.70 -12.72 -4.42
N ILE A 193 -7.78 -12.84 -3.64
CA ILE A 193 -9.15 -12.93 -4.18
C ILE A 193 -9.50 -11.65 -4.94
N ARG A 194 -9.23 -10.49 -4.34
CA ARG A 194 -9.51 -9.18 -4.93
C ARG A 194 -8.73 -8.98 -6.23
N THR A 195 -7.43 -9.25 -6.23
CA THR A 195 -6.58 -9.10 -7.43
C THR A 195 -7.05 -10.01 -8.57
N LYS A 196 -7.48 -11.24 -8.25
CA LYS A 196 -8.05 -12.14 -9.25
C LYS A 196 -9.36 -11.60 -9.83
N MET A 197 -10.27 -11.15 -8.98
CA MET A 197 -11.55 -10.52 -9.38
C MET A 197 -11.37 -9.20 -10.16
N GLN A 198 -10.27 -8.48 -9.95
CA GLN A 198 -9.94 -7.29 -10.73
C GLN A 198 -9.31 -7.62 -12.08
N SER A 199 -8.55 -8.72 -12.16
CA SER A 199 -7.92 -9.18 -13.41
C SER A 199 -8.90 -9.86 -14.36
N GLN A 200 -9.93 -10.51 -13.80
CA GLN A 200 -10.97 -11.22 -14.54
C GLN A 200 -12.31 -10.83 -13.93
N ARG A 201 -13.27 -10.36 -14.75
CA ARG A 201 -14.63 -10.10 -14.28
C ARG A 201 -15.30 -11.44 -14.00
N MET A 202 -15.25 -11.89 -12.75
CA MET A 202 -15.78 -13.17 -12.30
C MET A 202 -17.01 -12.97 -11.43
N THR A 203 -18.01 -13.82 -11.60
CA THR A 203 -19.16 -13.91 -10.70
C THR A 203 -18.73 -14.46 -9.35
N HIS A 204 -19.45 -14.13 -8.27
CA HIS A 204 -19.15 -14.65 -6.92
C HIS A 204 -19.04 -16.18 -6.89
N ALA A 205 -19.88 -16.91 -7.64
CA ALA A 205 -19.83 -18.37 -7.73
C ALA A 205 -18.53 -18.89 -8.38
N GLU A 206 -18.08 -18.26 -9.46
CA GLU A 206 -16.83 -18.60 -10.18
C GLU A 206 -15.59 -18.30 -9.31
N MET A 207 -15.68 -17.27 -8.46
CA MET A 207 -14.66 -16.93 -7.47
C MET A 207 -14.52 -18.03 -6.40
N PHE A 208 -15.63 -18.56 -5.86
CA PHE A 208 -15.57 -19.69 -4.92
C PHE A 208 -15.01 -20.96 -5.57
N GLY A 209 -15.43 -21.26 -6.80
CA GLY A 209 -14.87 -22.38 -7.57
C GLY A 209 -13.35 -22.24 -7.78
N THR A 210 -12.90 -21.03 -8.04
CA THR A 210 -11.48 -20.69 -8.16
C THR A 210 -10.70 -20.88 -6.86
N ILE A 211 -11.22 -20.40 -5.73
CA ILE A 211 -10.57 -20.56 -4.42
C ILE A 211 -10.44 -22.06 -4.12
N ARG A 212 -11.49 -22.83 -4.36
CA ARG A 212 -11.48 -24.29 -4.21
C ARG A 212 -10.42 -24.94 -5.10
N GLN A 213 -10.30 -24.53 -6.36
CA GLN A 213 -9.29 -25.03 -7.28
C GLN A 213 -7.86 -24.69 -6.82
N VAL A 214 -7.63 -23.48 -6.30
CA VAL A 214 -6.32 -23.09 -5.74
C VAL A 214 -5.96 -23.94 -4.53
N VAL A 215 -6.91 -24.14 -3.61
CA VAL A 215 -6.71 -24.97 -2.41
C VAL A 215 -6.48 -26.44 -2.79
N GLN A 216 -7.19 -26.97 -3.80
CA GLN A 216 -7.01 -28.35 -4.26
C GLN A 216 -5.68 -28.56 -5.00
N SER A 217 -5.20 -27.57 -5.74
CA SER A 217 -3.98 -27.69 -6.56
C SER A 217 -2.68 -27.32 -5.84
N GLN A 218 -2.72 -26.33 -4.94
CA GLN A 218 -1.52 -25.79 -4.25
C GLN A 218 -1.61 -25.92 -2.72
N GLY A 219 -2.68 -26.53 -2.20
CA GLY A 219 -2.96 -26.57 -0.77
C GLY A 219 -3.39 -25.20 -0.22
N ILE A 220 -3.62 -25.16 1.10
CA ILE A 220 -4.04 -23.93 1.78
C ILE A 220 -3.00 -22.80 1.68
N LEU A 221 -1.71 -23.16 1.62
CA LEU A 221 -0.60 -22.21 1.46
C LEU A 221 -0.59 -21.50 0.11
N GLY A 222 -1.30 -22.03 -0.91
CA GLY A 222 -1.50 -21.37 -2.19
C GLY A 222 -2.13 -19.98 -2.06
N LEU A 223 -2.95 -19.74 -1.02
CA LEU A 223 -3.54 -18.43 -0.73
C LEU A 223 -2.51 -17.36 -0.33
N TRP A 224 -1.33 -17.77 0.15
CA TRP A 224 -0.23 -16.89 0.54
C TRP A 224 0.91 -16.85 -0.49
N ARG A 225 0.68 -17.34 -1.71
CA ARG A 225 1.71 -17.33 -2.78
C ARG A 225 2.24 -15.92 -3.09
N GLY A 226 1.40 -14.89 -2.94
CA GLY A 226 1.79 -13.48 -3.12
C GLY A 226 2.46 -12.83 -1.91
N LEU A 227 2.60 -13.54 -0.78
CA LEU A 227 3.12 -12.98 0.48
C LEU A 227 4.60 -12.54 0.38
N PRO A 228 5.54 -13.35 -0.15
CA PRO A 228 6.96 -12.98 -0.18
C PRO A 228 7.26 -11.64 -0.88
N PRO A 229 6.78 -11.37 -2.12
CA PRO A 229 7.02 -10.08 -2.77
C PRO A 229 6.26 -8.92 -2.11
N THR A 230 5.22 -9.18 -1.33
CA THR A 230 4.54 -8.14 -0.54
C THR A 230 5.33 -7.80 0.72
N ILE A 231 5.85 -8.79 1.44
CA ILE A 231 6.74 -8.59 2.59
C ILE A 231 8.00 -7.82 2.18
N LEU A 232 8.66 -8.21 1.08
CA LEU A 232 9.89 -7.58 0.61
C LEU A 232 9.74 -6.06 0.38
N ARG A 233 8.54 -5.63 0.00
CA ARG A 233 8.21 -4.23 -0.27
C ARG A 233 7.71 -3.50 0.98
N ASP A 234 6.72 -4.07 1.65
CA ASP A 234 5.93 -3.36 2.64
C ASP A 234 6.63 -3.27 4.00
N VAL A 235 7.41 -4.29 4.37
CA VAL A 235 8.08 -4.35 5.67
C VAL A 235 9.21 -3.33 5.78
N PRO A 236 10.16 -3.23 4.82
CA PRO A 236 11.17 -2.17 4.86
C PRO A 236 10.54 -0.77 4.85
N PHE A 237 9.49 -0.57 4.04
CA PHE A 237 8.78 0.69 3.98
C PHE A 237 8.21 1.07 5.36
N SER A 238 7.55 0.12 6.04
CA SER A 238 6.94 0.36 7.34
C SER A 238 7.96 0.69 8.44
N GLY A 239 9.08 -0.04 8.49
CA GLY A 239 10.14 0.22 9.47
C GLY A 239 10.72 1.63 9.32
N ILE A 240 11.03 2.04 8.09
CA ILE A 240 11.57 3.39 7.82
C ILE A 240 10.52 4.47 8.09
N TYR A 241 9.29 4.25 7.65
CA TYR A 241 8.17 5.18 7.81
C TYR A 241 7.96 5.56 9.29
N TRP A 242 7.79 4.56 10.16
CA TRP A 242 7.52 4.81 11.59
C TRP A 242 8.73 5.37 12.33
N THR A 243 9.94 4.91 11.99
CA THR A 243 11.17 5.47 12.56
C THR A 243 11.30 6.96 12.23
N CYS A 244 11.09 7.34 10.97
CA CYS A 244 11.12 8.74 10.56
C CYS A 244 10.00 9.56 11.20
N TYR A 245 8.79 9.02 11.25
CA TYR A 245 7.65 9.71 11.84
C TYR A 245 7.86 10.02 13.32
N GLU A 246 8.32 9.05 14.11
CA GLU A 246 8.61 9.24 15.54
C GLU A 246 9.86 10.10 15.75
N PHE A 247 10.87 10.00 14.87
CA PHE A 247 12.03 10.90 14.88
C PHE A 247 11.60 12.36 14.71
N LEU A 248 10.71 12.65 13.76
CA LEU A 248 10.16 14.00 13.56
C LEU A 248 9.39 14.46 14.80
N LYS A 249 8.52 13.62 15.37
CA LYS A 249 7.81 13.95 16.62
C LYS A 249 8.77 14.28 17.76
N SER A 250 9.81 13.47 17.94
CA SER A 250 10.81 13.69 19.00
C SER A 250 11.63 14.96 18.77
N THR A 251 12.04 15.22 17.52
CA THR A 251 12.85 16.40 17.17
C THR A 251 12.09 17.70 17.43
N PHE A 252 10.78 17.72 17.14
CA PHE A 252 9.92 18.87 17.39
C PHE A 252 9.24 18.87 18.78
N ASN A 253 9.59 17.92 19.66
CA ASN A 253 9.00 17.76 21.00
C ASN A 253 7.46 17.71 21.00
N VAL A 254 6.88 17.07 19.99
CA VAL A 254 5.43 16.99 19.79
C VAL A 254 4.87 15.79 20.54
N VAL A 255 4.29 16.05 21.71
CA VAL A 255 3.59 15.02 22.51
C VAL A 255 2.24 14.69 21.91
N GLU A 256 1.44 15.72 21.58
CA GLU A 256 0.14 15.60 20.91
C GLU A 256 0.23 16.23 19.51
N PRO A 257 0.24 15.42 18.46
CA PRO A 257 0.45 15.94 17.11
C PRO A 257 -0.83 16.54 16.54
N THR A 258 -0.73 17.80 16.09
CA THR A 258 -1.82 18.47 15.36
C THR A 258 -2.05 17.81 14.00
N PHE A 259 -3.22 18.05 13.38
CA PHE A 259 -3.50 17.54 12.04
C PHE A 259 -2.45 18.00 11.02
N GLY A 260 -2.08 19.29 11.04
CA GLY A 260 -1.09 19.86 10.12
C GLY A 260 0.31 19.28 10.30
N PHE A 261 0.76 19.13 11.55
CA PHE A 261 2.04 18.48 11.83
C PHE A 261 2.04 17.02 11.36
N SER A 262 1.00 16.26 11.71
CA SER A 262 0.87 14.86 11.31
C SER A 262 0.83 14.69 9.80
N PHE A 263 0.15 15.60 9.10
CA PHE A 263 0.09 15.61 7.64
C PHE A 263 1.47 15.82 7.01
N ALA A 264 2.20 16.85 7.44
CA ALA A 264 3.54 17.16 6.94
C ALA A 264 4.54 16.05 7.30
N ALA A 265 4.56 15.60 8.56
CA ALA A 265 5.43 14.53 9.03
C ALA A 265 5.14 13.21 8.29
N GLY A 266 3.87 12.89 8.04
CA GLY A 266 3.44 11.74 7.25
C GLY A 266 3.87 11.80 5.78
N ALA A 267 3.79 12.98 5.15
CA ALA A 267 4.25 13.18 3.79
C ALA A 267 5.78 13.00 3.68
N ILE A 268 6.54 13.58 4.61
CA ILE A 268 8.01 13.51 4.65
C ILE A 268 8.46 12.08 4.92
N SER A 269 7.92 11.42 5.95
CA SER A 269 8.28 10.05 6.30
C SER A 269 7.91 9.07 5.19
N GLY A 270 6.73 9.22 4.58
CA GLY A 270 6.29 8.43 3.44
C GLY A 270 7.19 8.60 2.21
N SER A 271 7.60 9.84 1.92
CA SER A 271 8.50 10.15 0.79
C SER A 271 9.90 9.57 0.99
N MET A 272 10.45 9.70 2.20
CA MET A 272 11.76 9.15 2.52
C MET A 272 11.74 7.62 2.49
N ALA A 273 10.73 7.00 3.08
CA ALA A 273 10.53 5.56 3.03
C ALA A 273 10.37 5.07 1.58
N ALA A 274 9.57 5.75 0.76
CA ALA A 274 9.40 5.41 -0.66
C ALA A 274 10.72 5.51 -1.44
N THR A 275 11.52 6.55 -1.19
CA THR A 275 12.80 6.75 -1.87
C THR A 275 13.76 5.60 -1.54
N ILE A 276 13.97 5.32 -0.26
CA ILE A 276 14.88 4.26 0.19
C ILE A 276 14.43 2.87 -0.28
N THR A 277 13.12 2.66 -0.38
CA THR A 277 12.56 1.35 -0.75
C THR A 277 12.30 1.17 -2.25
N THR A 278 12.58 2.17 -3.09
CA THR A 278 12.38 2.06 -4.55
C THR A 278 13.18 0.94 -5.22
N PRO A 279 14.42 0.64 -4.82
CA PRO A 279 15.13 -0.53 -5.34
C PRO A 279 14.37 -1.85 -5.13
N PHE A 280 13.72 -2.04 -3.98
CA PHE A 280 12.92 -3.24 -3.69
C PHE A 280 11.64 -3.30 -4.52
N ASP A 281 11.01 -2.15 -4.76
CA ASP A 281 9.84 -2.05 -5.65
C ASP A 281 10.20 -2.42 -7.09
N VAL A 282 11.36 -1.98 -7.60
CA VAL A 282 11.83 -2.31 -8.95
C VAL A 282 12.10 -3.81 -9.11
N VAL A 283 12.67 -4.46 -8.10
CA VAL A 283 12.85 -5.92 -8.12
C VAL A 283 11.48 -6.60 -8.24
N LYS A 284 10.50 -6.20 -7.42
CA LYS A 284 9.14 -6.76 -7.45
C LYS A 284 8.45 -6.55 -8.80
N THR A 285 8.54 -5.36 -9.39
CA THR A 285 7.88 -5.08 -10.68
C THR A 285 8.48 -5.94 -11.79
N HIS A 286 9.80 -6.13 -11.80
CA HIS A 286 10.45 -7.06 -12.73
C HIS A 286 9.99 -8.51 -12.51
N GLU A 287 9.88 -8.96 -11.26
CA GLU A 287 9.36 -10.30 -10.96
C GLU A 287 7.92 -10.48 -11.46
N GLN A 288 7.07 -9.46 -11.29
CA GLN A 288 5.68 -9.50 -11.73
C GLN A 288 5.54 -9.50 -13.25
N ILE A 289 6.40 -8.76 -13.97
CA ILE A 289 6.43 -8.78 -15.43
C ILE A 289 6.90 -10.14 -15.95
N GLU A 290 7.99 -10.68 -15.40
CA GLU A 290 8.53 -11.99 -15.78
C GLU A 290 7.51 -13.12 -15.52
N PHE A 291 6.79 -13.06 -14.39
CA PHE A 291 5.70 -13.99 -14.11
C PHE A 291 4.55 -13.83 -15.10
N GLY A 292 4.14 -12.59 -15.40
CA GLY A 292 3.05 -12.29 -16.33
C GLY A 292 3.34 -12.82 -17.74
N GLU A 293 4.55 -12.60 -18.25
CA GLU A 293 4.99 -13.14 -19.55
C GLU A 293 4.94 -14.66 -19.56
N LYS A 294 5.47 -15.33 -18.53
CA LYS A 294 5.43 -16.80 -18.45
C LYS A 294 4.01 -17.36 -18.49
N PHE A 295 3.04 -16.72 -17.84
CA PHE A 295 1.64 -17.16 -17.91
C PHE A 295 0.99 -16.91 -19.26
N ILE A 296 1.26 -15.76 -19.89
CA ILE A 296 0.70 -15.41 -21.21
C ILE A 296 1.25 -16.34 -22.30
N PHE A 297 2.54 -16.68 -22.26
CA PHE A 297 3.17 -17.55 -23.26
C PHE A 297 2.96 -19.05 -22.99
N SER A 298 2.79 -19.47 -21.74
CA SER A 298 2.46 -20.87 -21.40
C SER A 298 0.98 -21.23 -21.65
N GLY A 299 0.12 -20.22 -21.89
CA GLY A 299 -1.31 -20.39 -22.12
C GLY A 299 -1.71 -20.64 -23.58
N ARG A 300 -0.78 -20.69 -24.54
CA ARG A 300 -1.07 -21.21 -25.88
C ARG A 300 -0.90 -22.73 -25.84
N PRO A 301 -1.97 -23.53 -26.00
CA PRO A 301 -1.80 -24.95 -26.21
C PRO A 301 -0.94 -25.12 -27.46
N LEU A 302 0.12 -25.93 -27.37
CA LEU A 302 0.96 -26.32 -28.52
C LEU A 302 0.10 -26.81 -29.71
N ALA A 303 -1.07 -27.38 -29.41
CA ALA A 303 -2.10 -27.76 -30.38
C ALA A 303 -2.68 -26.59 -31.20
N ALA A 304 -2.81 -25.39 -30.64
CA ALA A 304 -3.29 -24.21 -31.37
C ALA A 304 -2.22 -23.60 -32.28
N GLN A 305 -0.93 -23.76 -31.95
CA GLN A 305 0.17 -23.40 -32.85
C GLN A 305 0.30 -24.40 -34.01
N LEU A 306 0.10 -25.69 -33.74
CA LEU A 306 0.08 -26.72 -34.79
C LEU A 306 -1.15 -26.62 -35.71
N ALA A 307 -2.31 -26.21 -35.19
CA ALA A 307 -3.52 -25.97 -35.99
C ALA A 307 -3.42 -24.72 -36.87
N ALA A 308 -2.65 -23.70 -36.47
CA ALA A 308 -2.41 -22.50 -37.28
C ALA A 308 -1.43 -22.77 -38.45
N SER A 309 -0.62 -23.83 -38.37
CA SER A 309 0.27 -24.27 -39.45
C SER A 309 -0.39 -25.27 -40.43
N SER A 310 -1.60 -25.77 -40.17
CA SER A 310 -2.24 -26.80 -41.01
C SER A 310 -3.29 -26.27 -42.01
N SER A 311 -3.45 -24.95 -42.15
CA SER A 311 -4.46 -24.36 -43.04
C SER A 311 -3.91 -23.45 -44.14
N HIS A 312 -2.77 -23.81 -44.73
CA HIS A 312 -2.42 -23.42 -46.11
C HIS A 312 -1.59 -24.52 -46.79
N SER A 313 -2.22 -25.20 -47.75
CA SER A 313 -1.63 -26.22 -48.62
C SER A 313 -0.82 -25.62 -49.79
N HIS A 314 0.14 -26.43 -50.29
CA HIS A 314 0.82 -26.40 -51.60
C HIS A 314 2.27 -25.84 -51.69
N THR A 315 3.21 -26.81 -51.74
CA THR A 315 4.37 -26.93 -52.66
C THR A 315 5.25 -25.72 -52.95
N HIS A 316 6.43 -25.66 -52.32
CA HIS A 316 7.70 -25.39 -53.02
C HIS A 316 8.91 -25.87 -52.22
N ILE A 317 9.88 -26.46 -52.92
CA ILE A 317 11.17 -27.00 -52.44
C ILE A 317 12.21 -25.87 -52.35
N ASP A 318 13.01 -25.90 -51.26
CA ASP A 318 14.33 -25.30 -50.94
C ASP A 318 14.62 -23.82 -51.33
N ASN A 319 15.32 -22.99 -50.55
CA ASN A 319 16.42 -23.24 -49.63
C ASN A 319 16.62 -22.01 -48.71
N GLY A 320 16.91 -22.21 -47.42
CA GLY A 320 17.56 -21.22 -46.57
C GLY A 320 16.68 -20.43 -45.59
N SER A 321 16.28 -21.04 -44.47
CA SER A 321 16.18 -20.33 -43.19
C SER A 321 16.34 -21.32 -42.04
N VAL A 322 17.34 -21.07 -41.20
CA VAL A 322 17.68 -21.86 -40.03
C VAL A 322 16.51 -21.88 -39.04
N CYS A 323 15.88 -23.04 -38.87
CA CYS A 323 14.98 -23.29 -37.75
C CYS A 323 15.83 -23.58 -36.50
N ILE A 324 15.85 -22.66 -35.55
CA ILE A 324 16.38 -22.94 -34.21
C ILE A 324 15.41 -23.93 -33.56
N THR A 325 15.77 -25.21 -33.54
CA THR A 325 15.11 -26.21 -32.70
C THR A 325 15.33 -25.82 -31.24
N ALA A 326 14.28 -25.34 -30.58
CA ALA A 326 14.25 -25.24 -29.13
C ALA A 326 14.00 -26.64 -28.54
N ASP A 327 14.97 -27.54 -28.72
CA ASP A 327 15.05 -28.77 -27.93
C ASP A 327 15.53 -28.38 -26.54
N ASN A 328 14.59 -28.19 -25.61
CA ASN A 328 14.73 -28.53 -24.20
C ASN A 328 13.37 -28.36 -23.48
N PRO A 329 12.96 -29.31 -22.61
CA PRO A 329 11.86 -29.05 -21.68
C PRO A 329 12.20 -27.84 -20.82
N PRO A 330 11.23 -27.01 -20.37
CA PRO A 330 11.54 -25.83 -19.58
C PRO A 330 12.23 -26.28 -18.29
N LYS A 331 13.55 -26.08 -18.23
CA LYS A 331 14.35 -26.26 -17.02
C LYS A 331 13.66 -25.42 -15.93
N GLN A 332 13.38 -26.04 -14.79
CA GLN A 332 12.95 -25.32 -13.58
C GLN A 332 13.91 -24.14 -13.38
N VAL A 333 13.40 -22.93 -13.62
CA VAL A 333 14.19 -21.71 -13.50
C VAL A 333 14.53 -21.56 -12.03
N ALA A 334 15.81 -21.70 -11.71
CA ALA A 334 16.33 -21.41 -10.38
C ALA A 334 15.84 -20.02 -9.98
N THR A 335 15.15 -19.93 -8.84
CA THR A 335 14.65 -18.68 -8.29
C THR A 335 15.85 -17.76 -8.06
N GLN A 336 16.11 -16.84 -9.00
CA GLN A 336 17.22 -15.92 -8.84
C GLN A 336 16.97 -15.08 -7.59
N SER A 337 17.95 -15.02 -6.70
CA SER A 337 17.88 -14.18 -5.50
C SER A 337 17.55 -12.73 -5.89
N ALA A 338 16.71 -12.05 -5.10
CA ALA A 338 16.35 -10.65 -5.29
C ALA A 338 17.60 -9.75 -5.47
N THR A 339 18.70 -10.10 -4.79
CA THR A 339 19.98 -9.41 -4.89
C THR A 339 20.67 -9.59 -6.24
N ALA A 340 20.62 -10.80 -6.81
CA ALA A 340 21.18 -11.09 -8.13
C ALA A 340 20.43 -10.35 -9.25
N ARG A 341 19.10 -10.23 -9.11
CA ARG A 341 18.26 -9.45 -10.03
C ARG A 341 18.48 -7.94 -9.91
N LEU A 342 18.62 -7.43 -8.68
CA LEU A 342 18.97 -6.02 -8.50
C LEU A 342 20.34 -5.69 -9.13
N ALA A 343 21.31 -6.60 -8.98
CA ALA A 343 22.63 -6.44 -9.60
C ALA A 343 22.58 -6.50 -11.15
N SER A 344 21.71 -7.32 -11.75
CA SER A 344 21.57 -7.36 -13.20
C SER A 344 20.91 -6.09 -13.75
N ILE A 345 19.88 -5.57 -13.07
CA ILE A 345 19.23 -4.30 -13.43
C ILE A 345 20.22 -3.14 -13.35
N TYR A 346 21.03 -3.10 -12.29
CA TYR A 346 22.08 -2.10 -12.15
C TYR A 346 23.11 -2.17 -13.28
N ARG A 347 23.54 -3.37 -13.66
CA ARG A 347 24.50 -3.57 -14.76
C ARG A 347 23.96 -3.13 -16.13
N LEU A 348 22.65 -3.25 -16.35
CA LEU A 348 22.02 -2.93 -17.64
C LEU A 348 21.64 -1.45 -17.79
N GLY A 349 21.20 -0.80 -16.70
CA GLY A 349 20.63 0.56 -16.77
C GLY A 349 21.14 1.54 -15.71
N GLY A 350 22.17 1.15 -14.95
CA GLY A 350 22.79 2.00 -13.92
C GLY A 350 21.84 2.43 -12.80
N VAL A 351 22.16 3.54 -12.16
CA VAL A 351 21.36 4.12 -11.04
C VAL A 351 19.94 4.53 -11.47
N PRO A 352 19.71 5.16 -12.64
CA PRO A 352 18.36 5.55 -13.06
C PRO A 352 17.39 4.38 -13.20
N ALA A 353 17.88 3.19 -13.59
CA ALA A 353 17.04 1.99 -13.68
C ALA A 353 16.56 1.49 -12.32
N ILE A 354 17.38 1.61 -11.27
CA ILE A 354 17.01 1.21 -9.90
C ILE A 354 15.95 2.16 -9.30
N PHE A 355 15.94 3.42 -9.73
CA PHE A 355 14.97 4.42 -9.29
C PHE A 355 13.87 4.69 -10.33
N ALA A 356 13.73 3.80 -11.33
CA ALA A 356 12.69 3.91 -12.33
C ALA A 356 11.31 3.85 -11.66
N GLY A 357 10.48 4.86 -11.91
CA GLY A 357 9.15 4.98 -11.31
C GLY A 357 9.09 5.65 -9.93
N LEU A 358 10.21 6.19 -9.41
CA LEU A 358 10.22 6.95 -8.14
C LEU A 358 9.23 8.12 -8.15
N GLY A 359 9.20 8.93 -9.22
CA GLY A 359 8.30 10.10 -9.32
C GLY A 359 6.81 9.73 -9.16
N PRO A 360 6.26 8.82 -10.00
CA PRO A 360 4.90 8.32 -9.85
C PRO A 360 4.62 7.67 -8.48
N ARG A 361 5.64 7.05 -7.85
CA ARG A 361 5.52 6.49 -6.51
C ARG A 361 5.37 7.59 -5.46
N LEU A 362 6.23 8.60 -5.46
CA LEU A 362 6.19 9.72 -4.52
C LEU A 362 4.87 10.49 -4.62
N PHE A 363 4.39 10.73 -5.85
CA PHE A 363 3.11 11.39 -6.10
C PHE A 363 1.92 10.67 -5.45
N LYS A 364 1.98 9.32 -5.35
CA LYS A 364 0.94 8.53 -4.69
C LYS A 364 1.18 8.37 -3.20
N VAL A 365 2.40 8.05 -2.78
CA VAL A 365 2.71 7.67 -1.39
C VAL A 365 2.64 8.88 -0.47
N ALA A 366 3.18 10.04 -0.87
CA ALA A 366 3.24 11.18 0.03
C ALA A 366 1.84 11.68 0.46
N PRO A 367 0.87 11.90 -0.45
CA PRO A 367 -0.46 12.32 -0.05
C PRO A 367 -1.22 11.22 0.71
N ALA A 368 -1.07 9.96 0.31
CA ALA A 368 -1.75 8.85 0.97
C ALA A 368 -1.29 8.69 2.43
N CYS A 369 0.02 8.71 2.68
CA CYS A 369 0.58 8.65 4.03
C CYS A 369 0.16 9.86 4.86
N ALA A 370 0.21 11.08 4.29
CA ALA A 370 -0.15 12.32 4.97
C ALA A 370 -1.60 12.30 5.48
N ILE A 371 -2.56 12.00 4.60
CA ILE A 371 -3.99 11.96 4.94
C ILE A 371 -4.28 10.86 5.96
N MET A 372 -3.69 9.67 5.75
CA MET A 372 -3.94 8.51 6.59
C MET A 372 -3.50 8.75 8.03
N ILE A 373 -2.25 9.20 8.23
CA ILE A 373 -1.72 9.41 9.58
C ILE A 373 -2.33 10.62 10.27
N SER A 374 -2.59 11.71 9.53
CA SER A 374 -3.19 12.91 10.13
C SER A 374 -4.61 12.65 10.62
N SER A 375 -5.39 11.89 9.86
CA SER A 375 -6.73 11.46 10.26
C SER A 375 -6.69 10.51 11.46
N PHE A 376 -5.74 9.57 11.46
CA PHE A 376 -5.56 8.61 12.55
C PHE A 376 -5.13 9.28 13.87
N GLU A 377 -4.18 10.22 13.82
CA GLU A 377 -3.73 10.96 15.00
C GLU A 377 -4.82 11.91 15.50
N TYR A 378 -5.53 12.59 14.59
CA TYR A 378 -6.66 13.43 14.95
C TYR A 378 -7.76 12.63 15.66
N GLY A 379 -8.13 11.46 15.14
CA GLY A 379 -9.10 10.58 15.79
C GLY A 379 -8.61 10.07 17.16
N LYS A 380 -7.30 9.79 17.32
CA LYS A 380 -6.71 9.45 18.61
C LYS A 380 -6.81 10.60 19.62
N SER A 381 -6.45 11.82 19.21
CA SER A 381 -6.58 13.02 20.05
C SER A 381 -8.03 13.27 20.47
N PHE A 382 -8.98 13.14 19.54
CA PHE A 382 -10.41 13.21 19.83
C PHE A 382 -10.84 12.20 20.91
N PHE A 383 -10.49 10.92 20.75
CA PHE A 383 -10.85 9.89 21.73
C PHE A 383 -10.10 10.05 23.06
N TYR A 384 -8.89 10.58 23.05
CA TYR A 384 -8.14 10.91 24.25
C TYR A 384 -8.86 11.98 25.09
N HIS A 385 -9.24 13.10 24.46
CA HIS A 385 -10.02 14.14 25.14
C HIS A 385 -11.41 13.65 25.57
N TYR A 386 -12.06 12.82 24.75
CA TYR A 386 -13.33 12.19 25.14
C TYR A 386 -13.19 11.32 26.39
N ASN A 387 -12.12 10.52 26.50
CA ASN A 387 -11.86 9.67 27.67
C ASN A 387 -11.56 10.51 28.93
N ILE A 388 -10.85 11.63 28.78
CA ILE A 388 -10.62 12.58 29.87
C ILE A 388 -11.94 13.15 30.37
N ASP A 389 -12.81 13.64 29.47
CA ASP A 389 -14.11 14.20 29.84
C ASP A 389 -14.99 13.16 30.55
N GLN A 390 -15.05 11.95 30.02
CA GLN A 390 -15.78 10.84 30.64
C GLN A 390 -15.25 10.51 32.04
N HIS A 391 -13.93 10.46 32.22
CA HIS A 391 -13.32 10.23 33.53
C HIS A 391 -13.65 11.35 34.52
N ASN A 392 -13.56 12.60 34.08
CA ASN A 392 -13.86 13.78 34.89
C ASN A 392 -15.34 13.85 35.30
N ARG A 393 -16.26 13.32 34.47
CA ARG A 393 -17.69 13.20 34.81
C ARG A 393 -17.96 12.13 35.87
N HIS A 394 -17.22 11.02 35.84
CA HIS A 394 -17.40 9.93 36.81
C HIS A 394 -16.67 10.18 38.14
N ASN A 395 -15.61 10.98 38.15
CA ASN A 395 -14.81 11.33 39.34
C ASN A 395 -14.73 12.84 39.57
N PRO A 396 -15.82 13.52 39.98
CA PRO A 396 -15.87 14.97 40.13
C PRO A 396 -14.89 15.54 41.18
N THR A 397 -14.50 14.75 42.19
CA THR A 397 -13.49 15.14 43.20
C THR A 397 -12.06 15.24 42.63
N ALA A 398 -11.75 14.59 41.50
CA ALA A 398 -10.45 14.68 40.85
C ALA A 398 -10.24 16.02 40.09
N GLN A 399 -11.32 16.76 39.80
CA GLN A 399 -11.23 18.06 39.13
C GLN A 399 -10.56 19.14 39.99
N VAL A 400 -10.71 19.06 41.31
CA VAL A 400 -10.17 20.06 42.25
C VAL A 400 -8.64 19.97 42.38
N GLY A 401 -8.04 18.81 42.06
CA GLY A 401 -6.59 18.59 42.16
C GLY A 401 -5.81 18.64 40.85
N THR A 402 -6.45 18.56 39.67
CA THR A 402 -5.71 18.32 38.40
C THR A 402 -5.79 19.44 37.36
N GLY A 403 -6.68 20.43 37.49
CA GLY A 403 -6.65 21.63 36.63
C GLY A 403 -6.76 21.35 35.12
N ILE A 404 -7.28 20.18 34.71
CA ILE A 404 -7.42 19.80 33.30
C ILE A 404 -8.71 20.42 32.76
N ARG A 405 -8.66 21.65 32.25
CA ARG A 405 -9.70 22.18 31.36
C ARG A 405 -9.33 21.88 29.91
N PRO A 406 -10.25 21.37 29.07
CA PRO A 406 -10.05 21.37 27.62
C PRO A 406 -10.02 22.83 27.13
N LYS A 407 -8.91 23.26 26.51
CA LYS A 407 -8.90 24.47 25.70
C LYS A 407 -9.49 24.11 24.34
N PHE A 408 -10.73 24.52 24.10
CA PHE A 408 -11.25 24.68 22.75
C PHE A 408 -10.91 26.11 22.32
N ASP A 409 -9.92 26.26 21.46
CA ASP A 409 -9.70 27.44 20.61
C ASP A 409 -9.36 26.95 19.19
#